data_AF-A0A0Q0ZNR4-F1
#
_entry.id   AF-A0A0Q0ZNR4-F1
#
_cell.length_a   1.000
_cell.length_b   1.000
_cell.length_c   1.000
_cell.angle_alpha   90.00
_cell.angle_beta   90.00
_cell.angle_gamma   90.00
#
_symmetry.space_group_name_H-M   'P 1'
#
loop_
_entity.id
_entity.type
_entity.pdbx_description
1 polymer ?
#
loop_
_entity_poly.entity_id
_entity_poly.type
_entity_poly.pdbx_seq_one_letter_code
_entity_poly.pdbx_strand_id
1 'polypeptide(L)'
;MKTLRVVNKGKKTRYRLGVEFPPNQTVEITVSNREYLTVKAVRDFEVEIVSEDETKQSSDIAETDAPSLGVQDMTIDEVLQAVKEGKLSVDEALSQEKAGKNRSTLIDKLEALKEE
;
A
#
# COMPACT_ATOMS: atom_id res chain seq x y z
N MET A 1 -6.31 11.60 5.87
CA MET A 1 -7.36 11.33 6.89
C MET A 1 -7.89 9.93 6.62
N LYS A 2 -8.39 9.20 7.61
CA LYS A 2 -8.93 7.85 7.42
C LYS A 2 -10.42 7.83 7.73
N THR A 3 -11.23 7.28 6.83
CA THR A 3 -12.65 7.00 7.09
C THR A 3 -12.78 5.57 7.59
N LEU A 4 -13.26 5.44 8.82
CA LEU A 4 -13.41 4.16 9.51
C LEU A 4 -14.87 3.81 9.63
N ARG A 5 -15.16 2.52 9.49
CA ARG A 5 -16.41 1.89 9.85
C ARG A 5 -16.19 1.08 11.11
N VAL A 6 -16.83 1.48 12.20
CA VAL A 6 -16.61 0.91 13.53
C VAL A 6 -17.89 0.23 13.99
N VAL A 7 -17.78 -1.02 14.43
CA VAL A 7 -18.86 -1.78 15.05
C VAL A 7 -18.49 -2.12 16.48
N ASN A 8 -19.32 -1.69 17.43
CA ASN A 8 -19.14 -2.04 18.84
C ASN A 8 -19.76 -3.41 19.13
N LYS A 9 -18.94 -4.46 19.27
CA LYS A 9 -19.39 -5.81 19.68
C LYS A 9 -19.65 -5.94 21.19
N GLY A 10 -19.37 -4.87 21.95
CA GLY A 10 -19.65 -4.81 23.38
C GLY A 10 -21.15 -4.71 23.66
N LYS A 11 -21.52 -4.97 24.93
CA LYS A 11 -22.92 -4.88 25.39
C LYS A 11 -23.35 -3.48 25.83
N LYS A 12 -22.43 -2.53 25.92
CA LYS A 12 -22.66 -1.16 26.41
C LYS A 12 -22.23 -0.16 25.35
N THR A 13 -22.93 0.97 25.30
CA THR A 13 -22.50 2.13 24.50
C THR A 13 -21.14 2.62 24.99
N ARG A 14 -20.24 2.88 24.06
CA ARG A 14 -18.91 3.44 24.33
C ARG A 14 -18.83 4.84 23.78
N TYR A 15 -18.10 5.72 24.46
CA TYR A 15 -17.87 7.09 24.01
C TYR A 15 -16.39 7.31 23.72
N ARG A 16 -16.04 7.65 22.48
CA ARG A 16 -14.66 7.88 22.03
C ARG A 16 -14.63 8.96 20.96
N LEU A 17 -13.60 9.80 20.99
CA LEU A 17 -13.41 10.87 19.99
C LEU A 17 -14.62 11.82 19.85
N GLY A 18 -15.39 12.01 20.92
CA GLY A 18 -16.61 12.82 20.87
C GLY A 18 -17.85 12.11 20.31
N VAL A 19 -17.73 10.84 19.91
CA VAL A 19 -18.78 10.06 19.23
C VAL A 19 -19.26 8.90 20.10
N GLU A 20 -20.57 8.65 20.07
CA GLU A 20 -21.20 7.50 20.71
C GLU A 20 -21.20 6.28 19.76
N PHE A 21 -20.83 5.13 20.30
CA PHE A 21 -20.84 3.84 19.61
C PHE A 21 -21.82 2.90 20.32
N PRO A 22 -23.09 2.85 19.89
CA PRO A 22 -24.08 1.93 20.43
C PRO A 22 -23.71 0.46 20.16
N PRO A 23 -24.16 -0.47 21.01
CA PRO A 23 -23.85 -1.89 20.85
C PRO A 23 -24.46 -2.46 19.56
N ASN A 24 -23.68 -3.27 18.84
CA ASN A 24 -23.99 -3.92 17.57
C ASN A 24 -24.43 -2.98 16.43
N GLN A 25 -24.15 -1.68 16.55
CA GLN A 25 -24.43 -0.71 15.52
C GLN A 25 -23.13 -0.28 14.85
N THR A 26 -23.22 -0.07 13.53
CA THR A 26 -22.11 0.44 12.73
C THR A 26 -22.12 1.96 12.71
N VAL A 27 -20.98 2.57 12.97
CA VAL A 27 -20.79 4.02 12.95
C VAL A 27 -19.61 4.34 12.05
N GLU A 28 -19.82 5.25 11.11
CA GLU A 28 -18.77 5.75 10.23
C GLU A 28 -18.22 7.07 10.75
N ILE A 29 -16.89 7.13 10.87
CA ILE A 29 -16.18 8.31 11.38
C ILE A 29 -14.94 8.58 10.54
N THR A 30 -14.68 9.85 10.26
CA THR A 30 -13.41 10.29 9.66
C THR A 30 -12.48 10.76 10.77
N VAL A 31 -11.30 10.14 10.84
CA VAL A 31 -10.33 10.39 11.90
C VAL A 31 -8.90 10.49 11.38
N SER A 32 -8.02 11.08 12.19
CA SER A 32 -6.58 11.07 11.95
C SER A 32 -5.94 9.71 12.30
N ASN A 33 -4.68 9.49 11.89
CA ASN A 33 -3.98 8.23 12.19
C ASN A 33 -3.82 7.98 13.71
N ARG A 34 -3.56 9.04 14.48
CA ARG A 34 -3.45 8.94 15.94
C ARG A 34 -4.77 8.49 16.57
N GLU A 35 -5.87 9.02 16.09
CA GLU A 35 -7.22 8.71 16.58
C GLU A 35 -7.65 7.30 16.16
N TYR A 36 -7.31 6.84 14.95
CA TYR A 36 -7.51 5.46 14.52
C TYR A 36 -6.91 4.46 15.51
N LEU A 37 -5.67 4.68 15.97
CA LEU A 37 -5.04 3.81 16.95
C LEU A 37 -5.81 3.76 18.28
N THR A 38 -6.42 4.88 18.70
CA THR A 38 -7.23 4.90 19.92
C THR A 38 -8.52 4.11 19.79
N VAL A 39 -9.15 4.11 18.60
CA VAL A 39 -10.36 3.34 18.31
C VAL A 39 -10.01 1.86 18.20
N LYS A 40 -8.92 1.52 17.50
CA LYS A 40 -8.41 0.15 17.35
C LYS A 40 -8.00 -0.50 18.67
N ALA A 41 -7.51 0.28 19.62
CA ALA A 41 -7.13 -0.22 20.96
C ALA A 41 -8.35 -0.63 21.82
N VAL A 42 -9.57 -0.26 21.44
CA VAL A 42 -10.78 -0.67 22.14
C VAL A 42 -11.06 -2.13 21.82
N ARG A 43 -10.91 -3.01 22.81
CA ARG A 43 -11.08 -4.47 22.68
C ARG A 43 -12.39 -4.89 22.01
N ASP A 44 -13.48 -4.18 22.30
CA ASP A 44 -14.82 -4.53 21.86
C ASP A 44 -15.17 -3.94 20.47
N PHE A 45 -14.25 -3.22 19.82
CA PHE A 45 -14.50 -2.57 18.54
C PHE A 45 -13.93 -3.39 17.37
N GLU A 46 -14.77 -3.63 16.39
CA GLU A 46 -14.35 -4.09 15.07
C GLU A 46 -14.23 -2.86 14.16
N VAL A 47 -13.05 -2.62 13.60
CA VAL A 47 -12.73 -1.41 12.84
C VAL A 47 -12.30 -1.80 11.43
N GLU A 48 -13.02 -1.29 10.44
CA GLU A 48 -12.74 -1.45 9.01
C GLU A 48 -12.39 -0.09 8.41
N ILE A 49 -11.35 -0.02 7.58
CA ILE A 49 -10.94 1.22 6.90
C ILE A 49 -11.66 1.25 5.55
N VAL A 50 -12.60 2.18 5.37
CA VAL A 50 -13.41 2.31 4.15
C VAL A 50 -12.70 3.17 3.10
N SER A 51 -11.98 4.19 3.55
CA SER A 51 -11.27 5.09 2.66
C SER A 51 -10.07 5.66 3.38
N GLU A 52 -8.94 5.68 2.69
CA GLU A 52 -7.72 6.23 3.21
C GLU A 52 -7.24 7.32 2.27
N ASP A 53 -7.50 8.57 2.65
CA ASP A 53 -6.88 9.72 1.99
C ASP A 53 -5.44 9.80 2.52
N GLU A 54 -4.60 8.88 2.07
CA GLU A 54 -3.17 8.89 2.33
C GLU A 54 -2.50 9.87 1.38
N THR A 55 -2.14 11.03 1.93
CA THR A 55 -0.93 11.70 1.47
C THR A 55 0.23 10.77 1.85
N LYS A 56 0.58 9.86 0.92
CA LYS A 56 1.67 8.88 0.91
C LYS A 56 2.50 8.78 2.20
N GLN A 57 2.32 7.70 2.96
CA GLN A 57 3.42 7.12 3.74
C GLN A 57 3.18 5.64 4.06
N SER A 58 3.58 4.80 3.10
CA SER A 58 4.13 3.45 3.25
C SER A 58 3.92 2.75 4.60
N SER A 59 3.12 1.68 4.59
CA SER A 59 3.47 0.42 5.23
C SER A 59 2.56 -0.70 4.74
N ASP A 60 3.19 -1.77 4.25
CA ASP A 60 2.66 -3.07 3.87
C ASP A 60 1.30 -3.48 4.47
N ILE A 61 0.38 -3.88 3.60
CA ILE A 61 -0.20 -5.23 3.46
C ILE A 61 -1.40 -5.07 2.52
N ALA A 62 -1.34 -5.61 1.30
CA ALA A 62 -2.46 -6.32 0.64
C ALA A 62 -2.11 -6.67 -0.81
N GLU A 63 -2.46 -7.90 -1.16
CA GLU A 63 -2.36 -8.49 -2.48
C GLU A 63 -3.26 -7.79 -3.51
N THR A 64 -2.74 -7.79 -4.75
CA THR A 64 -3.45 -7.77 -6.05
C THR A 64 -4.36 -6.59 -6.37
N ASP A 65 -3.88 -5.67 -7.23
CA ASP A 65 -4.06 -5.82 -8.69
C ASP A 65 -3.14 -4.84 -9.47
N ALA A 66 -2.50 -5.36 -10.53
CA ALA A 66 -1.54 -4.69 -11.43
C ALA A 66 -0.34 -3.97 -10.77
N PRO A 67 0.78 -4.68 -10.49
CA PRO A 67 1.95 -4.01 -9.98
C PRO A 67 2.59 -3.27 -11.15
N SER A 68 2.63 -1.94 -11.07
CA SER A 68 3.81 -1.26 -11.59
C SER A 68 4.98 -1.74 -10.71
N LEU A 69 5.55 -2.90 -11.05
CA LEU A 69 6.78 -3.42 -10.46
C LEU A 69 7.86 -2.40 -10.78
N GLY A 70 8.01 -1.41 -9.89
CA GLY A 70 8.98 -0.36 -10.06
C GLY A 70 10.35 -0.99 -10.14
N VAL A 71 10.98 -0.93 -11.31
CA VAL A 71 12.38 -1.35 -11.53
C VAL A 71 13.32 -0.74 -10.49
N GLN A 72 12.92 0.42 -9.97
CA GLN A 72 13.61 1.17 -8.92
C GLN A 72 13.71 0.39 -7.61
N ASP A 73 12.72 -0.41 -7.24
CA ASP A 73 12.69 -1.12 -5.95
C ASP A 73 13.27 -2.54 -6.05
N MET A 74 13.43 -3.06 -7.26
CA MET A 74 14.07 -4.36 -7.52
C MET A 74 15.60 -4.25 -7.54
N THR A 75 16.27 -5.37 -7.25
CA THR A 75 17.70 -5.53 -7.47
C THR A 75 17.99 -5.75 -8.96
N ILE A 76 19.25 -5.54 -9.37
CA ILE A 76 19.68 -5.69 -10.77
C ILE A 76 19.31 -7.08 -11.32
N ASP A 77 19.53 -8.12 -10.52
CA ASP A 77 19.29 -9.51 -10.94
C ASP A 77 17.79 -9.82 -11.04
N GLU A 78 16.96 -9.28 -10.14
CA GLU A 78 15.50 -9.42 -10.19
C GLU A 78 14.91 -8.73 -11.42
N VAL A 79 15.41 -7.54 -11.79
CA VAL A 79 14.98 -6.85 -13.01
C VAL A 79 15.30 -7.69 -14.24
N LEU A 80 16.52 -8.21 -14.34
CA LEU A 80 16.94 -9.06 -15.47
C LEU A 80 16.14 -10.36 -15.53
N GLN A 81 15.80 -10.93 -14.38
CA GLN A 81 14.96 -12.12 -14.31
C GLN A 81 13.52 -11.82 -14.75
N ALA A 82 12.93 -10.71 -14.31
CA ALA A 82 11.59 -10.30 -14.73
C ALA A 82 11.50 -10.05 -16.25
N VAL A 83 12.57 -9.50 -16.84
CA VAL A 83 12.68 -9.32 -18.30
C VAL A 83 12.78 -10.67 -19.02
N LYS A 84 13.60 -11.60 -18.50
CA LYS A 84 13.70 -12.97 -19.06
C LYS A 84 12.40 -13.76 -18.95
N GLU A 85 11.66 -13.56 -17.87
CA GLU A 85 10.35 -14.20 -17.63
C GLU A 85 9.22 -13.53 -18.43
N GLY A 86 9.52 -12.47 -19.20
CA GLY A 86 8.52 -11.73 -20.00
C GLY A 86 7.52 -10.94 -19.16
N LYS A 87 7.79 -10.77 -17.86
CA LYS A 87 6.97 -9.98 -16.93
C LYS A 87 7.21 -8.48 -17.08
N LEU A 88 8.36 -8.10 -17.64
CA LEU A 88 8.76 -6.72 -17.87
C LEU A 88 9.41 -6.62 -19.26
N SER A 89 9.06 -5.60 -20.05
CA SER A 89 9.71 -5.42 -21.35
C SER A 89 11.08 -4.75 -21.20
N VAL A 90 12.01 -5.05 -22.10
CA VAL A 90 13.36 -4.46 -22.10
C VAL A 90 13.29 -2.93 -22.21
N ASP A 91 12.41 -2.42 -23.07
CA ASP A 91 12.24 -0.98 -23.29
C ASP A 91 11.64 -0.27 -22.07
N GLU A 92 10.70 -0.92 -21.38
CA GLU A 92 10.12 -0.42 -20.14
C GLU A 92 11.15 -0.43 -19.02
N ALA A 93 11.93 -1.51 -18.89
CA ALA A 93 13.01 -1.62 -17.90
C ALA A 93 14.07 -0.53 -18.10
N LEU A 94 14.50 -0.30 -19.34
CA LEU A 94 15.46 0.74 -19.70
C LEU A 94 14.91 2.14 -19.40
N SER A 95 13.65 2.40 -19.76
CA SER A 95 13.03 3.71 -19.55
C SER A 95 12.88 4.01 -18.05
N GLN A 96 12.46 3.03 -17.25
CA GLN A 96 12.32 3.19 -15.81
C GLN A 96 13.67 3.33 -15.10
N GLU A 97 14.70 2.61 -15.54
CA GLU A 97 16.05 2.72 -14.96
C GLU A 97 16.70 4.06 -15.33
N LYS A 98 16.54 4.51 -16.59
CA LYS A 98 17.01 5.83 -17.09
C LYS A 98 16.29 7.01 -16.44
N ALA A 99 15.03 6.83 -16.06
CA ALA A 99 14.25 7.82 -15.32
C ALA A 99 14.49 7.78 -13.80
N GLY A 100 15.21 6.77 -13.31
CA GLY A 100 15.31 6.43 -11.90
C GLY A 100 16.73 6.44 -11.37
N LYS A 101 17.16 5.28 -10.85
CA LYS A 101 18.43 5.10 -10.14
C LYS A 101 19.64 5.12 -11.08
N ASN A 102 19.45 5.06 -12.40
CA ASN A 102 20.50 5.13 -13.41
C ASN A 102 21.66 4.16 -13.15
N ARG A 103 21.35 2.92 -12.76
CA ARG A 103 22.33 1.86 -12.57
C ARG A 103 22.92 1.48 -13.93
N SER A 104 24.08 2.05 -14.25
CA SER A 104 24.78 1.82 -15.53
C SER A 104 24.94 0.33 -15.85
N THR A 105 25.29 -0.49 -14.86
CA THR A 105 25.46 -1.94 -15.04
C THR A 105 24.18 -2.68 -15.44
N LEU A 106 23.00 -2.18 -15.07
CA LEU A 106 21.72 -2.75 -15.47
C LEU A 106 21.33 -2.27 -16.86
N ILE A 107 21.56 -0.99 -17.16
CA ILE A 107 21.35 -0.40 -18.49
C ILE A 107 22.20 -1.13 -19.53
N ASP A 108 23.49 -1.31 -19.29
CA ASP A 108 24.41 -1.99 -20.22
C ASP A 108 23.95 -3.42 -20.53
N LYS A 109 23.47 -4.16 -19.51
CA LYS A 109 22.97 -5.53 -19.66
C LYS A 109 21.64 -5.58 -20.40
N LEU A 110 20.74 -4.61 -20.18
CA LEU A 110 19.46 -4.52 -20.86
C LEU A 110 19.64 -4.06 -22.32
N GLU A 111 20.58 -3.18 -22.61
CA GLU A 111 20.93 -2.77 -23.98
C GLU A 111 21.55 -3.94 -24.77
N ALA A 112 22.42 -4.73 -24.14
CA ALA A 112 22.95 -5.95 -24.78
C ALA A 112 21.86 -6.98 -25.14
N LEU A 113 20.80 -7.09 -24.32
CA LEU A 113 19.65 -7.98 -24.60
C LEU A 113 18.73 -7.44 -25.69
N LYS A 114 18.84 -6.17 -26.05
CA LYS A 114 18.02 -5.54 -27.10
C LYS A 114 18.66 -5.66 -28.49
N GLU A 115 19.99 -5.81 -28.55
CA GLU A 115 20.75 -5.92 -29.80
C GLU A 115 20.85 -7.36 -30.35
N GLU A 116 20.28 -8.36 -29.65
CA GLU A 116 20.22 -9.78 -30.04
C GLU A 116 18.85 -10.15 -30.65
#